data_AF-A0A9E4DJA7-F1
#
_entry.id   AF-A0A9E4DJA7-F1
#
_cell.length_a   1.000
_cell.length_b   1.000
_cell.length_c   1.000
_cell.angle_alpha   90.00
_cell.angle_beta   90.00
_cell.angle_gamma   90.00
#
_symmetry.space_group_name_H-M   'P 1'
#
loop_
_entity.id
_entity.type
_entity.pdbx_description
1 polymer ?
#
loop_
_entity_poly.entity_id
_entity_poly.type
_entity_poly.pdbx_seq_one_letter_code
_entity_poly.pdbx_strand_id
1 'polypeptide(L)' 'MSENPEVQRQFAVQRIYVKDISFESPNSPNIFKENWTPQINVGLGTEVSDIGNGAKELALKVTVDAKHEGKSVFLVEVV' A
#
# COMPACT_ATOMS: atom_id res chain seq x y z
N MET A 1 -3.38 32.43 38.26
CA MET A 1 -2.37 31.83 37.38
C MET A 1 -3.13 31.23 36.22
N SER A 2 -2.95 31.78 35.03
CA SER A 2 -3.74 31.47 33.84
C SER A 2 -3.38 30.08 33.33
N GLU A 3 -4.35 29.18 33.29
CA GLU A 3 -4.22 27.89 32.59
C GLU A 3 -4.16 28.17 31.08
N ASN A 4 -3.04 27.81 30.47
CA ASN A 4 -2.85 27.87 29.02
C ASN A 4 -3.67 26.72 28.42
N PRO A 5 -4.65 26.94 27.52
CA PRO A 5 -5.41 25.83 26.95
C PRO A 5 -4.45 24.97 26.13
N GLU A 6 -4.23 23.73 26.58
CA GLU A 6 -3.49 22.73 25.83
C GLU A 6 -4.22 22.55 24.49
N VAL A 7 -3.56 22.96 23.40
CA VAL A 7 -4.08 22.75 22.04
C VAL A 7 -4.12 21.23 21.80
N GLN A 8 -5.29 20.64 22.04
CA GLN A 8 -5.53 19.23 21.83
C GLN A 8 -5.35 18.92 20.34
N ARG A 9 -4.36 18.09 20.01
CA ARG A 9 -4.09 17.67 18.62
C ARG A 9 -5.33 16.96 18.08
N GLN A 10 -6.02 17.59 17.12
CA GLN A 10 -7.16 17.00 16.45
C GLN A 10 -6.68 16.13 15.29
N PHE A 11 -7.04 14.85 15.32
CA PHE A 11 -6.84 13.89 14.23
C PHE A 11 -8.22 13.32 13.85
N ALA A 12 -8.63 13.53 12.60
CA ALA A 12 -9.90 13.02 12.08
C ALA A 12 -9.66 12.43 10.70
N VAL A 13 -9.99 11.14 10.54
CA VAL A 13 -9.97 10.48 9.23
C VAL A 13 -11.17 10.97 8.43
N GLN A 14 -10.93 11.69 7.33
CA GLN A 14 -12.01 12.15 6.48
C GLN A 14 -12.51 11.07 5.53
N ARG A 15 -11.58 10.40 4.81
CA ARG A 15 -11.89 9.36 3.83
C ARG A 15 -10.75 8.36 3.74
N ILE A 16 -11.10 7.13 3.37
CA ILE A 16 -10.17 6.08 2.95
C ILE A 16 -10.62 5.64 1.57
N TYR A 17 -9.71 5.60 0.61
CA TYR A 17 -9.98 5.19 -0.76
C TYR A 17 -8.72 4.57 -1.37
N VAL A 18 -8.92 3.78 -2.42
CA VAL A 18 -7.83 3.25 -3.25
C VAL A 18 -7.55 4.28 -4.35
N LYS A 19 -6.31 4.73 -4.46
CA LYS A 19 -5.84 5.62 -5.52
C LYS A 19 -5.51 4.82 -6.77
N ASP A 20 -4.84 3.68 -6.60
CA ASP A 20 -4.45 2.82 -7.70
C ASP A 20 -4.39 1.34 -7.28
N ILE A 21 -4.67 0.46 -8.24
CA ILE A 21 -4.52 -0.98 -8.08
C ILE A 21 -4.01 -1.59 -9.37
N SER A 22 -2.92 -2.34 -9.26
CA SER A 22 -2.37 -3.14 -10.34
C SER A 22 -2.21 -4.59 -9.89
N PHE A 23 -2.54 -5.51 -10.80
CA PHE A 23 -2.32 -6.94 -10.63
C PHE A 23 -1.82 -7.52 -11.94
N GLU A 24 -0.71 -8.25 -11.87
CA GLU A 24 -0.11 -8.91 -13.02
C GLU A 24 0.27 -10.35 -12.67
N SER A 25 0.06 -11.27 -13.62
CA SER A 25 0.55 -12.65 -13.52
C SER A 25 1.10 -13.08 -14.88
N PRO A 26 2.36 -12.74 -15.20
CA PRO A 26 2.90 -12.91 -16.56
C PRO A 26 2.96 -14.37 -17.02
N ASN A 27 3.15 -15.30 -16.08
CA ASN A 27 3.29 -16.73 -16.37
C ASN A 27 1.96 -17.49 -16.30
N SER A 28 0.85 -16.78 -16.12
CA SER A 28 -0.48 -17.37 -16.14
C SER A 28 -0.89 -17.87 -17.53
N PRO A 29 -1.68 -18.95 -17.61
CA PRO A 29 -2.11 -19.83 -16.52
C PRO A 29 -1.11 -20.95 -16.21
N ASN A 30 -0.01 -21.05 -16.97
CA ASN A 30 0.90 -22.20 -16.92
C ASN A 30 1.52 -22.39 -15.53
N ILE A 31 1.86 -21.29 -14.86
CA ILE A 31 2.41 -21.30 -13.49
C ILE A 31 1.49 -22.00 -12.47
N PHE A 32 0.17 -22.03 -12.70
CA PHE A 32 -0.78 -22.67 -11.79
C PHE A 32 -0.78 -24.20 -11.88
N LYS A 33 -0.19 -24.78 -12.93
CA LYS A 33 -0.04 -26.23 -13.06
C LYS A 33 1.18 -26.75 -12.30
N GLU A 34 2.09 -25.87 -11.92
CA GLU A 34 3.25 -26.19 -11.11
C GLU A 34 2.84 -26.23 -9.63
N ASN A 35 3.47 -27.10 -8.83
CA ASN A 35 3.32 -27.06 -7.37
C ASN A 35 4.18 -25.92 -6.83
N TRP A 36 3.68 -24.69 -6.94
CA TRP A 36 4.42 -23.50 -6.56
C TRP A 36 4.39 -23.27 -5.05
N THR A 37 5.56 -23.10 -4.46
CA THR A 37 5.78 -22.49 -3.13
C THR A 37 6.46 -21.14 -3.36
N PRO A 38 5.71 -20.03 -3.36
CA PRO A 38 6.27 -18.77 -3.78
C PRO A 38 7.03 -18.13 -2.62
N GLN A 39 8.15 -17.51 -2.93
CA GLN A 39 8.78 -16.53 -2.06
C GLN A 39 8.05 -15.20 -2.25
N ILE A 40 7.44 -14.72 -1.17
CA ILE A 40 6.73 -13.43 -1.15
C ILE A 40 7.68 -12.33 -0.69
N ASN A 41 7.83 -11.30 -1.50
CA ASN A 41 8.52 -10.07 -1.13
C ASN A 41 7.50 -8.94 -1.00
N VAL A 42 7.52 -8.22 0.11
CA VAL A 42 6.61 -7.10 0.38
C VAL A 42 7.42 -5.82 0.50
N GLY A 43 7.12 -4.84 -0.35
CA GLY A 43 7.62 -3.48 -0.29
C GLY A 43 6.53 -2.54 0.22
N LEU A 44 6.87 -1.69 1.18
CA LEU A 44 5.98 -0.67 1.72
C LEU A 44 6.59 0.72 1.49
N GLY A 45 5.80 1.62 0.94
CA GLY A 45 6.11 3.04 0.77
C GLY A 45 5.02 3.89 1.39
N THR A 46 5.39 5.01 1.99
CA THR A 46 4.41 5.96 2.53
C THR A 46 4.75 7.34 2.02
N GLU A 47 3.75 8.00 1.45
CA GLU A 47 3.85 9.38 1.00
C GLU A 47 2.81 10.22 1.75
N VAL A 48 3.22 11.40 2.19
CA VAL A 48 2.33 12.34 2.87
C VAL A 48 2.31 13.63 2.08
N SER A 49 1.12 14.03 1.66
CA SER A 49 0.92 15.23 0.86
C SER A 49 -0.01 16.20 1.59
N ASP A 50 0.28 17.49 1.51
CA ASP A 50 -0.65 18.53 1.97
C ASP A 50 -1.65 18.80 0.86
N ILE A 51 -2.95 18.70 1.17
CA ILE A 51 -4.04 18.94 0.21
C ILE A 51 -4.81 20.24 0.52
N GLY A 52 -4.27 21.07 1.42
CA GLY A 52 -4.86 22.35 1.82
C GLY A 52 -5.93 22.20 2.90
N ASN A 53 -6.43 23.35 3.38
CA ASN A 53 -7.48 23.44 4.42
C ASN A 53 -7.18 22.66 5.71
N GLY A 54 -5.89 22.51 6.06
CA GLY A 54 -5.46 21.75 7.24
C GLY A 54 -5.59 20.23 7.08
N ALA A 55 -5.88 19.71 5.88
CA ALA A 55 -5.97 18.30 5.60
C ALA A 55 -4.67 17.75 4.99
N LYS A 56 -4.34 16.50 5.35
CA LYS A 56 -3.23 15.74 4.78
C LYS A 56 -3.79 14.51 4.07
N GLU A 57 -3.24 14.19 2.90
CA GLU A 57 -3.42 12.88 2.27
C GLU A 57 -2.23 12.00 2.67
N LEU A 58 -2.50 10.79 3.13
CA LEU A 58 -1.49 9.77 3.41
C LEU A 58 -1.72 8.61 2.44
N ALA A 59 -0.82 8.43 1.49
CA ALA A 59 -0.85 7.35 0.53
C ALA A 59 0.08 6.22 1.01
N LEU A 60 -0.48 5.03 1.19
CA LEU A 60 0.27 3.83 1.56
C LEU A 60 0.42 2.95 0.33
N LYS A 61 1.63 2.95 -0.24
CA LYS A 61 1.98 2.09 -1.35
C LYS A 61 2.41 0.72 -0.85
N VAL A 62 1.72 -0.33 -1.28
CA VAL A 62 2.03 -1.72 -0.98
C VAL A 62 2.33 -2.44 -2.28
N THR A 63 3.54 -2.96 -2.42
CA THR A 63 3.95 -3.79 -3.56
C THR A 63 4.26 -5.20 -3.07
N VAL A 64 3.61 -6.20 -3.67
CA VAL A 64 3.80 -7.62 -3.36
C VAL A 64 4.29 -8.34 -4.61
N ASP A 65 5.51 -8.87 -4.55
CA ASP A 65 6.12 -9.67 -5.63
C ASP A 65 6.26 -11.12 -5.17
N ALA A 66 5.49 -12.02 -5.78
CA ALA A 66 5.51 -13.45 -5.52
C ALA A 66 6.27 -14.17 -6.64
N LYS A 67 7.38 -14.84 -6.28
CA LYS A 67 8.20 -15.60 -7.23
C LYS A 67 8.37 -17.05 -6.81
N HIS A 68 8.33 -17.96 -7.77
CA HIS A 68 8.65 -19.37 -7.58
C HIS A 68 9.74 -19.77 -8.57
N GLU A 69 10.89 -20.24 -8.06
CA GLU A 69 12.06 -20.64 -8.87
C GLU A 69 12.48 -19.57 -9.90
N GLY A 70 12.39 -18.29 -9.53
CA GLY A 70 12.72 -17.16 -10.40
C GLY A 70 11.61 -16.74 -11.38
N LYS A 71 10.52 -17.51 -11.51
CA LYS A 71 9.33 -17.12 -12.29
C LYS A 71 8.40 -16.27 -11.42
N SER A 72 7.86 -15.19 -11.97
CA SER A 72 6.81 -14.41 -11.29
C SER A 72 5.49 -15.17 -11.30
N VAL A 73 4.96 -15.46 -10.11
CA VAL A 73 3.63 -16.04 -9.92
C VAL A 73 2.59 -14.93 -10.04
N PHE A 74 2.77 -13.86 -9.28
CA PHE A 74 2.00 -12.63 -9.43
C PHE A 74 2.77 -11.44 -8.86
N LEU A 75 2.42 -10.25 -9.34
CA LEU A 75 2.83 -8.95 -8.83
C LEU A 75 1.57 -8.15 -8.52
N VAL A 76 1.49 -7.58 -7.32
CA VAL A 76 0.38 -6.72 -6.90
C VAL A 76 0.95 -5.39 -6.44
N GLU A 77 0.29 -4.29 -6.83
CA GLU A 77 0.56 -2.97 -6.30
C GLU A 77 -0.75 -2.29 -5.92
N VAL A 78 -0.80 -1.68 -4.74
CA VAL A 78 -1.95 -0.92 -4.24
C VAL A 78 -1.45 0.38 -3.62
N VAL A 79 -2.13 1.50 -3.89
CA VAL A 79 -1.85 2.83 -3.33
C VAL A 79 -3.13 3.47 -2.81
#